data_AF-A0A538J4E2-F1
#
_entry.id   AF-A0A538J4E2-F1
#
_cell.length_a   1.000
_cell.length_b   1.000
_cell.length_c   1.000
_cell.angle_alpha   90.00
_cell.angle_beta   90.00
_cell.angle_gamma   90.00
#
_symmetry.space_group_name_H-M   'P 1'
#
loop_
_entity.id
_entity.type
_entity.pdbx_description
1 polymer ?
#
loop_
_entity_poly.entity_id
_entity_poly.type
_entity_poly.pdbx_seq_one_letter_code
_entity_poly.pdbx_strand_id
1 'polypeptide(L)' 'MTELPPPPSPIEAKDRLEQALFEIRRVIAGQDAMLERVLVALLAQGHLLFEGVPGLAKTLTIKTTAGVLGGT' A
#
# COMPACT_ATOMS: atom_id res chain seq x y z
N MET A 1 29.64 -4.43 11.06
CA MET A 1 28.44 -5.07 11.64
C MET A 1 27.55 -3.94 12.12
N THR A 2 26.75 -3.36 11.22
CA THR A 2 25.82 -2.29 11.60
C THR A 2 24.57 -2.97 12.12
N GLU A 3 24.24 -2.75 13.38
CA GLU A 3 23.00 -3.27 13.96
C GLU A 3 21.82 -2.67 13.19
N LEU A 4 20.92 -3.53 12.71
CA LEU A 4 19.67 -3.09 12.10
C LEU A 4 18.89 -2.30 13.16
N PRO A 5 18.34 -1.11 12.85
CA PRO A 5 17.52 -0.39 13.80
C PRO A 5 16.40 -1.30 14.32
N PRO A 6 16.02 -1.16 15.61
CA PRO A 6 14.93 -1.95 16.16
C PRO A 6 13.67 -1.77 15.31
N PRO A 7 12.87 -2.84 15.12
CA PRO A 7 11.63 -2.72 14.37
C PRO A 7 10.75 -1.64 15.04
N PRO A 8 9.98 -0.89 14.25
CA PRO A 8 9.07 0.11 14.79
C PRO A 8 8.10 -0.54 15.77
N SER A 9 7.71 0.20 16.78
CA SER A 9 6.60 -0.21 17.66
C SER A 9 5.31 -0.36 16.83
N PRO A 10 4.33 -1.15 17.30
CA PRO A 10 3.06 -1.32 16.59
C PRO A 10 2.32 0.01 16.32
N ILE A 11 2.48 0.99 17.22
CA ILE A 11 1.87 2.33 17.08
C ILE A 11 2.56 3.11 15.97
N GLU A 12 3.89 3.17 15.95
CA GLU A 12 4.64 3.86 14.90
C GLU A 12 4.40 3.21 13.52
N ALA A 13 4.29 1.89 13.47
CA ALA A 13 3.97 1.18 12.24
C ALA A 13 2.57 1.53 11.73
N LYS A 14 1.57 1.58 12.63
CA LYS A 14 0.21 2.03 12.32
C LYS A 14 0.21 3.44 11.74
N ASP A 15 0.88 4.39 12.40
CA ASP A 15 0.89 5.80 11.98
C ASP A 15 1.53 5.97 10.59
N ARG A 16 2.63 5.27 10.31
CA ARG A 16 3.26 5.27 8.98
C ARG A 16 2.34 4.70 7.90
N LEU A 17 1.59 3.64 8.23
CA LEU A 17 0.62 3.03 7.32
C LEU A 17 -0.56 3.95 7.04
N GLU A 18 -1.08 4.63 8.06
CA GLU A 18 -2.16 5.61 7.92
C GLU A 18 -1.72 6.80 7.05
N GLN A 19 -0.47 7.26 7.21
CA GLN A 19 0.08 8.32 6.38
C GLN A 19 0.28 7.88 4.92
N ALA A 20 0.77 6.67 4.68
CA ALA A 20 0.87 6.12 3.33
C ALA A 20 -0.52 5.97 2.68
N LEU A 21 -1.51 5.46 3.41
CA LEU A 21 -2.89 5.34 2.95
C LEU A 21 -3.50 6.69 2.59
N PHE A 22 -3.23 7.72 3.41
CA PHE A 22 -3.69 9.08 3.14
C PHE A 22 -3.16 9.57 1.79
N GLU A 23 -1.86 9.44 1.52
CA GLU A 23 -1.27 9.89 0.24
C GLU A 23 -1.83 9.11 -0.96
N ILE A 24 -2.07 7.80 -0.82
CA ILE A 24 -2.66 7.00 -1.89
C ILE A 24 -4.11 7.43 -2.19
N ARG A 25 -4.91 7.68 -1.14
CA ARG A 25 -6.32 8.11 -1.25
C ARG A 25 -6.49 9.48 -1.90
N ARG A 26 -5.45 10.32 -1.91
CA ARG A 26 -5.48 11.60 -2.66
C ARG A 26 -5.54 11.40 -4.17
N VAL A 27 -5.06 10.27 -4.68
CA VAL A 27 -5.03 9.94 -6.11
C VAL A 27 -6.13 8.94 -6.47
N ILE A 28 -6.43 8.01 -5.56
CA ILE A 28 -7.37 6.91 -5.79
C ILE A 28 -8.69 7.17 -5.06
N ALA A 29 -9.75 7.45 -5.82
CA ALA A 29 -11.10 7.66 -5.29
C ALA A 29 -11.97 6.39 -5.38
N GLY A 30 -12.70 6.08 -4.31
CA GLY A 30 -13.75 5.04 -4.31
C GLY A 30 -13.27 3.59 -4.39
N GLN A 31 -12.01 3.32 -4.01
CA GLN A 31 -11.39 1.99 -4.10
C GLN A 31 -10.81 1.51 -2.76
N ASP A 32 -11.43 1.87 -1.63
CA ASP A 32 -10.91 1.56 -0.29
C ASP A 32 -10.69 0.07 -0.05
N ALA A 33 -11.68 -0.77 -0.38
CA ALA A 33 -11.57 -2.23 -0.20
C ALA A 33 -10.44 -2.85 -1.05
N MET A 34 -10.16 -2.29 -2.23
CA MET A 34 -9.05 -2.75 -3.07
C MET A 34 -7.71 -2.35 -2.45
N LEU A 35 -7.58 -1.10 -1.98
CA LEU A 35 -6.38 -0.60 -1.32
C LEU A 35 -6.04 -1.39 -0.05
N GLU A 36 -7.04 -1.69 0.78
CA GLU A 36 -6.85 -2.52 1.98
C GLU A 36 -6.30 -3.90 1.63
N ARG A 37 -6.85 -4.56 0.61
CA ARG A 37 -6.36 -5.89 0.16
C ARG A 37 -4.93 -5.82 -0.34
N VAL A 38 -4.56 -4.77 -1.07
CA VAL A 38 -3.17 -4.54 -1.53
C VAL A 38 -2.22 -4.47 -0.36
N LEU A 39 -2.53 -3.65 0.63
CA LEU A 39 -1.67 -3.50 1.80
C LEU A 39 -1.58 -4.79 2.61
N VAL A 40 -2.70 -5.48 2.83
CA VAL A 40 -2.70 -6.77 3.53
C VAL A 40 -1.81 -7.78 2.80
N ALA A 41 -1.93 -7.89 1.47
CA ALA A 41 -1.09 -8.82 0.70
C ALA A 41 0.39 -8.44 0.77
N LEU A 42 0.74 -7.16 0.63
CA LEU A 42 2.13 -6.70 0.72
C LEU A 42 2.74 -6.99 2.10
N LEU A 43 2.03 -6.65 3.17
CA LEU A 43 2.47 -6.87 4.55
C LEU A 43 2.60 -8.37 4.88
N ALA A 44 1.71 -9.19 4.33
CA ALA A 44 1.73 -10.65 4.48
C ALA A 44 2.70 -11.35 3.51
N GLN A 45 3.44 -10.61 2.66
CA GLN A 45 4.31 -11.16 1.62
C GLN A 45 3.55 -12.10 0.64
N GLY A 46 2.28 -11.81 0.40
CA GLY A 46 1.41 -12.52 -0.53
C GLY A 46 1.38 -11.92 -1.94
N HIS A 47 0.54 -12.51 -2.79
CA HIS A 47 0.32 -12.08 -4.17
C HIS A 47 -1.16 -11.79 -4.42
N LEU A 48 -1.45 -10.87 -5.34
CA LEU A 48 -2.81 -10.50 -5.74
C LEU A 48 -2.95 -10.53 -7.25
N LEU A 49 -4.13 -10.93 -7.70
CA LEU A 49 -4.55 -10.84 -9.10
C LEU A 49 -5.62 -9.75 -9.25
N PHE A 50 -5.43 -8.84 -10.20
CA PHE A 50 -6.28 -7.67 -10.42
C PHE A 50 -7.28 -7.87 -11.58
N GLU A 51 -8.39 -8.55 -11.30
CA GLU A 51 -9.44 -8.84 -12.30
C GLU A 51 -10.58 -7.80 -12.32
N GLY A 52 -11.36 -7.74 -13.40
CA GLY A 52 -12.41 -6.74 -13.64
C GLY A 52 -12.24 -5.92 -14.94
N VAL A 53 -13.19 -5.04 -15.22
CA VAL A 53 -13.27 -4.31 -16.49
C VAL A 53 -12.21 -3.19 -16.65
N PRO A 54 -11.86 -2.79 -17.90
CA PRO A 54 -10.98 -1.65 -18.16
C PRO A 54 -11.51 -0.35 -17.55
N GLY A 55 -10.61 0.55 -17.13
CA GLY A 55 -10.95 1.90 -16.66
C GLY A 55 -11.16 2.06 -15.15
N LEU A 56 -11.08 0.98 -14.35
CA LEU A 56 -11.25 1.02 -12.88
C LEU A 56 -9.98 1.41 -12.11
N ALA A 57 -9.13 2.25 -12.69
CA ALA A 57 -7.90 2.75 -12.08
C ALA A 57 -6.90 1.68 -11.56
N LYS A 58 -7.03 0.39 -11.91
CA LYS A 58 -6.18 -0.70 -11.39
C LYS A 58 -4.68 -0.44 -11.53
N THR A 59 -4.26 -0.05 -12.73
CA THR A 59 -2.86 0.28 -13.01
C THR A 59 -2.41 1.52 -12.23
N LEU A 60 -3.29 2.51 -12.11
CA LEU A 60 -3.01 3.72 -11.34
C LEU A 60 -2.84 3.37 -9.85
N THR A 61 -3.71 2.54 -9.28
CA THR A 61 -3.63 2.07 -7.90
C THR A 61 -2.30 1.42 -7.59
N ILE A 62 -1.86 0.45 -8.41
CA ILE A 62 -0.58 -0.22 -8.16
C ILE A 62 0.60 0.74 -8.31
N LYS A 63 0.61 1.60 -9.33
CA LYS A 63 1.67 2.60 -9.52
C LYS A 63 1.74 3.61 -8.37
N THR A 64 0.61 4.14 -7.93
CA THR A 64 0.53 5.08 -6.81
C THR A 64 0.98 4.40 -5.52
N THR A 65 0.52 3.18 -5.26
CA THR A 65 0.90 2.42 -4.05
C THR A 65 2.40 2.16 -4.04
N ALA A 66 2.97 1.69 -5.16
CA ALA A 66 4.41 1.49 -5.29
C ALA A 66 5.19 2.79 -5.03
N GLY A 67 4.81 3.89 -5.70
CA GLY A 67 5.49 5.18 -5.53
C GLY A 67 5.46 5.71 -4.08
N VAL A 68 4.34 5.55 -3.37
CA VAL A 68 4.22 5.99 -1.96
C VAL A 68 5.03 5.09 -1.02
N LEU A 69 5.08 3.78 -1.28
CA LEU A 69 5.80 2.82 -0.44
C LEU A 69 7.28 2.65 -0.80
N GLY A 70 7.78 3.38 -1.82
CA GLY A 70 9.16 3.30 -2.28
C GLY A 70 9.47 2.10 -3.19
N GLY A 71 8.45 1.46 -3.76
CA GLY A 71 8.57 0.43 -4.79
C GLY A 71 8.81 1.02 -6.19
N THR A 72 9.36 0.21 -7.09
CA THR A 72 9.66 0.55 -8.50
C THR A 72 8.74 -0.17 -9.48
#